data_AF-A0A2A9NB06-F1
#
_entry.id   AF-A0A2A9NB06-F1
#
_cell.length_a   1.000
_cell.length_b   1.000
_cell.length_c   1.000
_cell.angle_alpha   90.00
_cell.angle_beta   90.00
_cell.angle_gamma   90.00
#
_symmetry.space_group_name_H-M   'P 1'
#
loop_
_entity.id
_entity.type
_entity.pdbx_description
1 polymer ?
#
loop_
_entity_poly.entity_id
_entity_poly.type
_entity_poly.pdbx_seq_one_letter_code
_entity_poly.pdbx_strand_id
1 'polypeptide(L)'
;MESFGNLVRSDFWFEDGNLILIAGSAAFKVHRGQLARHSEFFNDLISLPQPQSQPDGDFPQQQLIDGCFWVELHDCPSDVFYFLKALYDGLYFKPTQASTDFPLLFAVLRMSTKYLVEHLRQRCLARLDRDWPSTLAGWDRREQAATDELGRYMPRLGCAHPVLVVQLALEQGLPSVLCAAMYDLSRYGPSRIKIGTVVPSEVAGCEALVASLLGEGKQRGEKEMVALSREYLYRTFQGREHAQKYMASFIEKELEHRKPSPECTYRFDAVYPSRPCLDSFYFIMLNVLRAVGGIAAGRDADPLFTLGQAGEMLTRMDFSEDGGRGRGRQCGLGMCVECRKEFEAVVRRARQEVWSLLPRWFGLQ
;
A
#
# COMPACT_ATOMS: atom_id res chain seq x y z
N MET A 1 -20.83 39.04 -8.53
CA MET A 1 -20.45 39.42 -7.15
C MET A 1 -20.72 38.21 -6.28
N GLU A 2 -19.77 37.30 -6.19
CA GLU A 2 -19.88 36.16 -5.29
C GLU A 2 -19.64 36.63 -3.85
N SER A 3 -20.53 36.22 -2.95
CA SER A 3 -20.46 36.58 -1.54
C SER A 3 -19.32 35.82 -0.88
N PHE A 4 -18.17 36.46 -0.70
CA PHE A 4 -17.06 35.97 0.14
C PHE A 4 -17.43 35.85 1.64
N GLY A 5 -18.67 36.18 2.03
CA GLY A 5 -19.15 36.13 3.41
C GLY A 5 -19.25 34.72 4.01
N ASN A 6 -19.13 33.66 3.20
CA ASN A 6 -19.22 32.26 3.64
C ASN A 6 -17.87 31.52 3.70
N LEU A 7 -16.74 32.23 3.59
CA LEU A 7 -15.42 31.61 3.69
C LEU A 7 -15.05 31.27 5.14
N VAL A 8 -14.53 30.07 5.36
CA VAL A 8 -14.08 29.54 6.63
C VAL A 8 -12.55 29.65 6.70
N ARG A 9 -12.03 30.39 7.68
CA ARG A 9 -10.59 30.56 7.88
C ARG A 9 -9.99 29.28 8.45
N SER A 10 -8.89 28.82 7.85
CA SER A 10 -8.10 27.70 8.36
C SER A 10 -7.09 28.13 9.42
N ASP A 11 -6.44 27.13 10.05
CA ASP A 11 -5.30 27.36 10.94
C ASP A 11 -4.07 27.96 10.21
N PHE A 12 -3.99 27.85 8.88
CA PHE A 12 -3.00 28.57 8.07
C PHE A 12 -3.50 29.97 7.78
N TRP A 13 -3.39 30.82 8.79
CA TRP A 13 -3.78 32.23 8.71
C TRP A 13 -2.68 33.13 9.28
N PHE A 14 -1.68 33.43 8.48
CA PHE A 14 -0.53 34.25 8.91
C PHE A 14 -0.88 35.74 8.93
N GLU A 15 -0.53 36.43 10.03
CA GLU A 15 -0.77 37.87 10.18
C GLU A 15 -0.10 38.68 9.06
N ASP A 16 1.14 38.33 8.73
CA ASP A 16 1.99 38.90 7.68
C ASP A 16 1.81 38.24 6.30
N GLY A 17 0.87 37.30 6.17
CA GLY A 17 0.53 36.68 4.89
C GLY A 17 0.06 37.69 3.86
N ASN A 18 0.41 37.46 2.59
CA ASN A 18 0.21 38.40 1.48
C ASN A 18 -0.51 37.77 0.27
N LEU A 19 -1.08 36.59 0.44
CA LEU A 19 -1.91 35.88 -0.53
C LEU A 19 -2.94 35.03 0.21
N ILE A 20 -4.17 34.99 -0.30
CA ILE A 20 -5.21 34.08 0.17
C ILE A 20 -5.44 33.00 -0.88
N LEU A 21 -5.30 31.75 -0.48
CA LEU A 21 -5.76 30.62 -1.28
C LEU A 21 -7.18 30.28 -0.85
N ILE A 22 -8.07 30.09 -1.80
CA ILE A 22 -9.44 29.65 -1.58
C ILE A 22 -9.58 28.26 -2.18
N ALA A 23 -10.08 27.30 -1.41
CA ALA A 23 -10.42 25.97 -1.90
C ALA A 23 -11.80 25.62 -1.36
N GLY A 24 -12.79 25.50 -2.24
CA GLY A 24 -14.20 25.41 -1.84
C GLY A 24 -14.59 26.58 -0.93
N SER A 25 -15.10 26.28 0.27
CA SER A 25 -15.42 27.28 1.28
C SER A 25 -14.26 27.57 2.25
N ALA A 26 -13.11 26.90 2.15
CA ALA A 26 -11.97 27.14 3.03
C ALA A 26 -11.03 28.22 2.47
N ALA A 27 -10.50 29.05 3.35
CA ALA A 27 -9.52 30.08 3.02
C ALA A 27 -8.24 29.93 3.85
N PHE A 28 -7.10 30.16 3.19
CA PHE A 28 -5.76 30.03 3.75
C PHE A 28 -4.97 31.30 3.46
N LYS A 29 -4.58 32.06 4.48
CA LYS A 29 -3.76 33.27 4.32
C LYS A 29 -2.29 32.91 4.49
N VAL A 30 -1.53 32.99 3.40
CA VAL A 30 -0.18 32.44 3.22
C VAL A 30 0.78 33.43 2.56
N HIS A 31 2.04 33.04 2.42
CA HIS A 31 3.11 33.84 1.81
C HIS A 31 3.35 33.45 0.35
N ARG A 32 3.29 34.43 -0.57
CA ARG A 32 3.64 34.28 -1.99
C ARG A 32 5.04 33.69 -2.17
N GLY A 33 6.02 34.21 -1.44
CA GLY A 33 7.41 33.78 -1.51
C GLY A 33 7.61 32.32 -1.11
N GLN A 34 6.84 31.81 -0.13
CA GLN A 34 6.92 30.42 0.29
C GLN A 34 6.40 29.49 -0.81
N LEU A 35 5.28 29.83 -1.46
CA LEU A 35 4.75 29.03 -2.57
C LEU A 35 5.68 29.08 -3.78
N ALA A 36 6.09 30.28 -4.20
CA ALA A 36 6.97 30.48 -5.37
C ALA A 36 8.33 29.80 -5.21
N ARG A 37 8.87 29.76 -3.99
CA ARG A 37 10.15 29.07 -3.70
C ARG A 37 10.08 27.56 -3.94
N HIS A 38 8.92 26.95 -3.68
CA HIS A 38 8.78 25.50 -3.70
C HIS A 38 8.05 24.96 -4.93
N SER A 39 7.33 25.80 -5.66
CA SER A 39 6.50 25.44 -6.79
C SER A 39 6.72 26.39 -7.96
N GLU A 40 7.22 25.85 -9.06
CA GLU A 40 7.36 26.59 -10.32
C GLU A 40 6.00 27.09 -10.82
N PHE A 41 4.96 26.25 -10.69
CA PHE A 41 3.59 26.65 -11.02
C PHE A 41 3.13 27.90 -10.26
N PHE A 42 3.31 27.92 -8.92
CA PHE A 42 2.90 29.08 -8.14
C PHE A 42 3.79 30.29 -8.42
N ASN A 43 5.08 30.09 -8.68
CA ASN A 43 5.97 31.17 -9.09
C ASN A 43 5.46 31.86 -10.36
N ASP A 44 5.12 31.08 -11.38
CA ASP A 44 4.61 31.60 -12.64
C ASP A 44 3.25 32.28 -12.45
N LEU A 45 2.32 31.63 -11.75
CA LEU A 45 1.00 32.17 -11.44
C LEU A 45 1.09 33.53 -10.72
N ILE A 46 2.00 33.65 -9.77
CA ILE A 46 2.21 34.86 -8.97
C ILE A 46 2.88 35.98 -9.79
N SER A 47 3.69 35.62 -10.79
CA SER A 47 4.40 36.55 -11.68
C SER A 47 3.52 37.18 -12.75
N LEU A 48 2.35 36.58 -13.03
CA LEU A 48 1.41 37.12 -14.00
C LEU A 48 0.92 38.51 -13.56
N PRO A 49 0.84 39.49 -14.48
CA PRO A 49 0.27 40.79 -14.20
C PRO A 49 -1.17 40.60 -13.69
N GLN A 50 -1.40 40.91 -12.42
CA GLN A 50 -2.75 40.95 -11.89
C GLN A 50 -3.48 42.11 -12.58
N PRO A 51 -4.77 41.98 -12.92
CA PRO A 51 -5.55 43.06 -13.51
C PRO A 51 -5.48 44.26 -12.56
N GLN A 52 -4.60 45.20 -12.88
CA GLN A 52 -4.42 46.39 -12.09
C GLN A 52 -5.71 47.20 -12.20
N SER A 53 -6.11 47.78 -11.08
CA SER A 53 -7.09 48.85 -11.00
C SER A 53 -6.65 49.98 -11.94
N GLN A 54 -7.04 49.92 -13.20
CA GLN A 54 -7.04 51.12 -14.03
C GLN A 54 -8.15 52.02 -13.49
N PRO A 55 -7.84 53.26 -13.08
CA PRO A 55 -8.84 54.19 -12.55
C PRO A 55 -9.93 54.56 -13.57
N ASP A 56 -9.73 54.28 -14.87
CA ASP A 56 -10.58 54.76 -15.97
C ASP A 56 -11.19 53.63 -16.83
N GLY A 57 -11.17 52.37 -16.39
CA GLY A 57 -11.70 51.23 -17.16
C GLY A 57 -12.88 50.53 -16.49
N ASP A 58 -13.95 50.27 -17.25
CA ASP A 58 -15.18 49.53 -16.87
C ASP A 58 -14.95 48.05 -16.44
N PHE A 59 -13.71 47.64 -16.17
CA PHE A 59 -13.41 46.28 -15.73
C PHE A 59 -13.61 46.15 -14.21
N PRO A 60 -14.30 45.11 -13.74
CA PRO A 60 -14.57 44.92 -12.32
C PRO A 60 -13.26 44.76 -11.54
N GLN A 61 -13.07 45.61 -10.53
CA GLN A 61 -11.96 45.52 -9.58
C GLN A 61 -11.94 44.12 -8.94
N GLN A 62 -10.77 43.47 -8.95
CA GLN A 62 -10.61 42.23 -8.21
C GLN A 62 -10.70 42.55 -6.72
N GLN A 63 -11.77 42.09 -6.06
CA GLN A 63 -12.00 42.34 -4.64
C GLN A 63 -10.87 41.70 -3.82
N LEU A 64 -10.17 42.51 -3.03
CA LEU A 64 -9.21 42.04 -2.05
C LEU A 64 -9.95 41.42 -0.85
N ILE A 65 -9.38 40.35 -0.28
CA ILE A 65 -9.88 39.72 0.94
C ILE A 65 -8.85 39.98 2.02
N ASP A 66 -9.23 40.58 3.15
CA ASP A 66 -8.31 41.01 4.21
C ASP A 66 -7.08 41.80 3.67
N GLY A 67 -7.31 42.66 2.68
CA GLY A 67 -6.26 43.46 2.02
C GLY A 67 -5.29 42.64 1.15
N CYS A 68 -5.54 41.34 0.95
CA CYS A 68 -4.71 40.44 0.17
C CYS A 68 -5.36 40.08 -1.16
N PHE A 69 -4.53 39.82 -2.16
CA PHE A 69 -4.97 39.12 -3.36
C PHE A 69 -5.35 37.69 -3.02
N TRP A 70 -6.27 37.12 -3.79
CA TRP A 70 -6.67 35.74 -3.64
C TRP A 70 -6.53 34.95 -4.94
N VAL A 71 -6.35 33.65 -4.79
CA VAL A 71 -6.32 32.66 -5.85
C VAL A 71 -7.26 31.53 -5.46
N GLU A 72 -8.21 31.21 -6.33
CA GLU A 72 -9.05 30.02 -6.17
C GLU A 72 -8.33 28.79 -6.71
N LEU A 73 -8.32 27.74 -5.89
CA LEU A 73 -7.85 26.40 -6.20
C LEU A 73 -9.08 25.49 -6.28
N HIS A 74 -9.20 24.75 -7.37
CA HIS A 74 -10.27 23.77 -7.58
C HIS A 74 -9.93 22.42 -6.92
N ASP A 75 -9.32 22.48 -5.74
CA ASP A 75 -8.78 21.33 -5.02
C ASP A 75 -9.56 21.12 -3.73
N CYS A 76 -9.40 19.93 -3.17
CA CYS A 76 -10.02 19.60 -1.91
C CYS A 76 -9.40 20.45 -0.77
N PRO A 77 -10.19 21.08 0.10
CA PRO A 77 -9.67 21.89 1.21
C PRO A 77 -8.70 21.13 2.12
N SER A 78 -8.99 19.86 2.42
CA SER A 78 -8.10 18.98 3.20
C SER A 78 -6.77 18.72 2.49
N ASP A 79 -6.80 18.53 1.16
CA ASP A 79 -5.58 18.33 0.38
C ASP A 79 -4.70 19.59 0.39
N VAL A 80 -5.31 20.77 0.24
CA VAL A 80 -4.62 22.08 0.37
C VAL A 80 -4.04 22.26 1.76
N PHE A 81 -4.79 21.96 2.82
CA PHE A 81 -4.31 22.04 4.20
C PHE A 81 -3.07 21.18 4.44
N TYR A 82 -3.11 19.90 4.04
CA TYR A 82 -1.97 18.98 4.22
C TYR A 82 -0.77 19.37 3.37
N PHE A 83 -1.00 19.91 2.16
CA PHE A 83 0.05 20.45 1.32
C PHE A 83 0.73 21.67 1.95
N LEU A 84 -0.06 22.63 2.47
CA LEU A 84 0.49 23.78 3.19
C LEU A 84 1.23 23.34 4.46
N LYS A 85 0.69 22.39 5.21
CA LYS A 85 1.38 21.79 6.35
C LYS A 85 2.74 21.22 5.97
N ALA A 86 2.82 20.50 4.85
CA ALA A 86 4.09 19.97 4.36
C ALA A 86 5.09 21.07 3.94
N LEU A 87 4.61 22.20 3.41
CA LEU A 87 5.46 23.33 2.98
C LEU A 87 5.95 24.20 4.14
N TYR A 88 5.15 24.40 5.17
CA TYR A 88 5.47 25.27 6.31
C TYR A 88 6.10 24.51 7.46
N ASP A 89 5.53 23.36 7.84
CA ASP A 89 5.98 22.59 9.00
C ASP A 89 6.95 21.48 8.61
N GLY A 90 6.98 21.09 7.33
CA GLY A 90 7.76 19.98 6.79
C GLY A 90 6.99 18.66 6.73
N LEU A 91 7.47 17.75 5.87
CA LEU A 91 6.81 16.46 5.61
C LEU A 91 7.50 15.28 6.31
N TYR A 92 7.08 14.93 7.53
CA TYR A 92 7.70 13.84 8.29
C TYR A 92 6.78 12.62 8.41
N PHE A 93 7.25 11.47 7.92
CA PHE A 93 6.54 10.19 8.04
C PHE A 93 7.15 9.35 9.15
N LYS A 94 6.36 8.92 10.13
CA LYS A 94 6.86 8.02 11.17
C LYS A 94 6.74 6.57 10.68
N PRO A 95 7.78 5.72 10.89
CA PRO A 95 7.74 4.34 10.46
C PRO A 95 6.52 3.55 10.98
N THR A 96 6.10 3.81 12.21
CA THR A 96 5.02 3.11 12.93
C THR A 96 3.62 3.67 12.71
N GLN A 97 3.46 4.72 11.90
CA GLN A 97 2.19 5.46 11.75
C GLN A 97 1.72 5.54 10.29
N ALA A 98 2.13 4.60 9.44
CA ALA A 98 1.85 4.67 8.00
C ALA A 98 0.35 4.73 7.64
N SER A 99 -0.49 4.03 8.40
CA SER A 99 -1.94 4.03 8.18
C SER A 99 -2.57 5.39 8.53
N THR A 100 -2.12 6.03 9.61
CA THR A 100 -2.58 7.36 10.03
C THR A 100 -1.94 8.49 9.22
N ASP A 101 -0.76 8.26 8.64
CA ASP A 101 -0.05 9.20 7.77
C ASP A 101 -0.57 9.14 6.31
N PHE A 102 -1.35 8.12 5.95
CA PHE A 102 -1.87 7.94 4.59
C PHE A 102 -2.67 9.14 4.04
N PRO A 103 -3.56 9.81 4.82
CA PRO A 103 -4.24 11.04 4.38
C PRO A 103 -3.26 12.13 3.95
N LEU A 104 -2.27 12.41 4.80
CA LEU A 104 -1.21 13.38 4.55
C LEU A 104 -0.39 12.97 3.32
N LEU A 105 0.03 11.70 3.24
CA LEU A 105 0.80 11.17 2.13
C LEU A 105 0.06 11.35 0.80
N PHE A 106 -1.23 11.01 0.77
CA PHE A 106 -2.06 11.08 -0.42
C PHE A 106 -2.30 12.51 -0.88
N ALA A 107 -2.74 13.38 0.04
CA ALA A 107 -2.93 14.80 -0.21
C ALA A 107 -1.67 15.46 -0.75
N VAL A 108 -0.54 15.25 -0.08
CA VAL A 108 0.72 15.87 -0.47
C VAL A 108 1.22 15.31 -1.80
N LEU A 109 1.05 14.01 -2.08
CA LEU A 109 1.42 13.44 -3.38
C LEU A 109 0.61 14.05 -4.53
N ARG A 110 -0.72 14.15 -4.37
CA ARG A 110 -1.62 14.80 -5.36
C ARG A 110 -1.19 16.24 -5.64
N MET A 111 -1.10 17.03 -4.57
CA MET A 111 -0.83 18.46 -4.66
C MET A 111 0.58 18.73 -5.17
N SER A 112 1.59 17.99 -4.68
CA SER A 112 2.97 18.15 -5.16
C SER A 112 3.13 17.75 -6.63
N THR A 113 2.35 16.79 -7.12
CA THR A 113 2.34 16.42 -8.55
C THR A 113 1.67 17.51 -9.39
N LYS A 114 0.50 18.00 -8.96
CA LYS A 114 -0.24 19.05 -9.68
C LYS A 114 0.48 20.39 -9.72
N TYR A 115 1.09 20.78 -8.59
CA TYR A 115 1.75 22.07 -8.40
C TYR A 115 3.27 21.99 -8.53
N LEU A 116 3.81 20.92 -9.10
CA LEU A 116 5.23 20.79 -9.44
C LEU A 116 6.18 21.01 -8.25
N VAL A 117 5.86 20.45 -7.09
CA VAL A 117 6.71 20.49 -5.89
C VAL A 117 7.52 19.19 -5.77
N GLU A 118 8.55 19.08 -6.59
CA GLU A 118 9.24 17.80 -6.83
C GLU A 118 9.84 17.17 -5.56
N HIS A 119 10.41 17.96 -4.65
CA HIS A 119 11.02 17.42 -3.42
C HIS A 119 9.99 16.76 -2.47
N LEU A 120 8.76 17.28 -2.40
CA LEU A 120 7.68 16.66 -1.63
C LEU A 120 7.17 15.40 -2.35
N ARG A 121 7.02 15.47 -3.67
CA ARG A 121 6.63 14.33 -4.50
C ARG A 121 7.58 13.16 -4.33
N GLN A 122 8.89 13.41 -4.39
CA GLN A 122 9.93 12.38 -4.18
C GLN A 122 9.87 11.77 -2.77
N ARG A 123 9.65 12.56 -1.72
CA ARG A 123 9.44 12.02 -0.36
C ARG A 123 8.22 11.12 -0.28
N CYS A 124 7.11 11.50 -0.90
CA CYS A 124 5.90 10.68 -0.94
C CYS A 124 6.13 9.36 -1.70
N LEU A 125 6.79 9.42 -2.87
CA LEU A 125 7.12 8.23 -3.65
C LEU A 125 8.08 7.29 -2.90
N ALA A 126 9.07 7.83 -2.21
CA ALA A 126 9.98 7.03 -1.38
C ALA A 126 9.25 6.33 -0.21
N ARG A 127 8.26 7.01 0.40
CA ARG A 127 7.40 6.39 1.41
C ARG A 127 6.54 5.28 0.80
N LEU A 128 5.96 5.51 -0.39
CA LEU A 128 5.15 4.50 -1.09
C LEU A 128 5.96 3.28 -1.49
N ASP A 129 7.20 3.42 -1.99
CA ASP A 129 8.03 2.28 -2.37
C ASP A 129 8.40 1.40 -1.15
N ARG A 130 8.51 1.99 0.05
CA ARG A 130 8.68 1.22 1.28
C ARG A 130 7.41 0.44 1.65
N ASP A 131 6.25 1.06 1.53
CA ASP A 131 4.96 0.51 1.98
C ASP A 131 4.36 -0.46 0.94
N TRP A 132 4.68 -0.28 -0.34
CA TRP A 132 4.17 -0.98 -1.52
C TRP A 132 5.30 -1.25 -2.53
N PRO A 133 6.27 -2.08 -2.13
CA PRO A 133 7.50 -2.28 -2.88
C PRO A 133 7.28 -2.94 -4.24
N SER A 134 8.06 -2.48 -5.21
CA SER A 134 8.08 -3.00 -6.59
C SER A 134 8.93 -4.26 -6.78
N THR A 135 9.66 -4.69 -5.74
CA THR A 135 10.58 -5.83 -5.78
C THR A 135 10.19 -6.89 -4.75
N LEU A 136 10.44 -8.16 -5.08
CA LEU A 136 10.19 -9.28 -4.16
C LEU A 136 10.96 -9.12 -2.84
N ALA A 137 12.22 -8.69 -2.90
CA ALA A 137 13.02 -8.45 -1.69
C ALA A 137 12.45 -7.32 -0.83
N GLY A 138 11.91 -6.27 -1.44
CA GLY A 138 11.19 -5.21 -0.73
C GLY A 138 9.91 -5.76 -0.08
N TRP A 139 9.16 -6.58 -0.81
CA TRP A 139 7.95 -7.23 -0.30
C TRP A 139 8.23 -8.11 0.91
N ASP A 140 9.30 -8.91 0.84
CA ASP A 140 9.71 -9.77 1.95
C ASP A 140 10.07 -8.96 3.20
N ARG A 141 10.79 -7.84 3.04
CA ARG A 141 11.08 -6.92 4.15
C ARG A 141 9.80 -6.32 4.76
N ARG A 142 8.84 -5.94 3.92
CA ARG A 142 7.53 -5.44 4.36
C ARG A 142 6.76 -6.50 5.14
N GLU A 143 6.72 -7.73 4.65
CA GLU A 143 6.01 -8.85 5.31
C GLU A 143 6.64 -9.21 6.66
N GLN A 144 7.98 -9.19 6.74
CA GLN A 144 8.72 -9.37 8.00
C GLN A 144 8.39 -8.26 9.00
N ALA A 145 8.43 -6.99 8.58
CA ALA A 145 8.07 -5.86 9.45
C ALA A 145 6.59 -5.86 9.89
N ALA A 146 5.72 -6.53 9.14
CA ALA A 146 4.30 -6.65 9.44
C ALA A 146 3.96 -7.86 10.32
N THR A 147 4.93 -8.70 10.67
CA THR A 147 4.72 -9.92 11.49
C THR A 147 5.44 -9.76 12.82
N ASP A 148 4.71 -9.88 13.94
CA ASP A 148 5.31 -9.74 15.27
C ASP A 148 6.07 -11.00 15.73
N GLU A 149 6.70 -10.92 16.90
CA GLU A 149 7.45 -12.04 17.51
C GLU A 149 6.60 -13.29 17.79
N LEU A 150 5.28 -13.13 17.89
CA LEU A 150 4.32 -14.22 18.07
C LEU A 150 3.80 -14.78 16.73
N GLY A 151 4.32 -14.30 15.60
CA GLY A 151 3.90 -14.72 14.26
C GLY A 151 2.58 -14.10 13.79
N ARG A 152 2.05 -13.09 14.49
CA ARG A 152 0.79 -12.43 14.11
C ARG A 152 1.05 -11.42 13.01
N TYR A 153 0.36 -11.61 11.89
CA TYR A 153 0.44 -10.73 10.73
C TYR A 153 -0.50 -9.52 10.87
N MET A 154 0.07 -8.32 10.92
CA MET A 154 -0.62 -7.04 11.17
C MET A 154 -0.16 -5.92 10.20
N PRO A 155 -0.37 -6.08 8.87
CA PRO A 155 0.14 -5.14 7.87
C PRO A 155 -0.46 -3.73 8.01
N ARG A 156 -1.66 -3.61 8.57
CA ARG A 156 -2.37 -2.33 8.70
C ARG A 156 -1.84 -1.41 9.80
N LEU A 157 -0.88 -1.88 10.61
CA LEU A 157 -0.09 -0.99 11.47
C LEU A 157 1.00 -0.28 10.65
N GLY A 158 1.55 -0.96 9.64
CA GLY A 158 2.72 -0.50 8.87
C GLY A 158 2.41 0.06 7.47
N CYS A 159 1.20 -0.14 6.94
CA CYS A 159 0.78 0.43 5.65
C CYS A 159 -0.75 0.59 5.57
N ALA A 160 -1.21 1.47 4.67
CA ALA A 160 -2.63 1.74 4.45
C ALA A 160 -3.41 0.52 3.93
N HIS A 161 -4.74 0.61 3.89
CA HIS A 161 -5.55 -0.45 3.29
C HIS A 161 -5.34 -0.48 1.76
N PRO A 162 -5.16 -1.67 1.13
CA PRO A 162 -4.80 -1.76 -0.28
C PRO A 162 -5.85 -1.16 -1.23
N VAL A 163 -7.14 -1.17 -0.88
CA VAL A 163 -8.19 -0.51 -1.70
C VAL A 163 -7.93 0.99 -1.88
N LEU A 164 -7.54 1.69 -0.82
CA LEU A 164 -7.20 3.11 -0.89
C LEU A 164 -5.96 3.34 -1.76
N VAL A 165 -5.01 2.41 -1.68
CA VAL A 165 -3.75 2.49 -2.44
C VAL A 165 -3.98 2.18 -3.92
N VAL A 166 -4.90 1.26 -4.25
CA VAL A 166 -5.32 1.01 -5.63
C VAL A 166 -5.90 2.29 -6.24
N GLN A 167 -6.80 2.99 -5.54
CA GLN A 167 -7.34 4.25 -6.03
C GLN A 167 -6.26 5.31 -6.25
N LEU A 168 -5.39 5.49 -5.24
CA LEU A 168 -4.25 6.40 -5.34
C LEU A 168 -3.37 6.07 -6.53
N ALA A 169 -3.00 4.79 -6.70
CA ALA A 169 -2.10 4.37 -7.76
C ALA A 169 -2.71 4.54 -9.15
N LEU A 170 -4.03 4.36 -9.28
CA LEU A 170 -4.73 4.63 -10.53
C LEU A 170 -4.75 6.11 -10.87
N GLU A 171 -5.06 6.94 -9.87
CA GLU A 171 -5.15 8.38 -10.05
C GLU A 171 -3.79 9.02 -10.36
N GLN A 172 -2.74 8.56 -9.69
CA GLN A 172 -1.38 9.11 -9.82
C GLN A 172 -0.54 8.39 -10.89
N GLY A 173 -1.12 7.40 -11.60
CA GLY A 173 -0.43 6.65 -12.66
C GLY A 173 0.79 5.85 -12.17
N LEU A 174 0.65 5.11 -11.07
CA LEU A 174 1.72 4.35 -10.41
C LEU A 174 1.54 2.83 -10.60
N PRO A 175 1.91 2.24 -11.76
CA PRO A 175 1.60 0.85 -12.10
C PRO A 175 2.26 -0.18 -11.16
N SER A 176 3.49 0.07 -10.70
CA SER A 176 4.17 -0.85 -9.77
C SER A 176 3.48 -0.89 -8.40
N VAL A 177 3.06 0.27 -7.89
CA VAL A 177 2.30 0.39 -6.63
C VAL A 177 0.92 -0.26 -6.79
N LEU A 178 0.26 -0.04 -7.92
CA LEU A 178 -1.02 -0.67 -8.25
C LEU A 178 -0.91 -2.19 -8.21
N CYS A 179 0.12 -2.77 -8.84
CA CYS A 179 0.33 -4.21 -8.84
C CYS A 179 0.56 -4.76 -7.43
N ALA A 180 1.43 -4.13 -6.63
CA ALA A 180 1.68 -4.53 -5.25
C ALA A 180 0.42 -4.43 -4.38
N ALA A 181 -0.39 -3.38 -4.54
CA ALA A 181 -1.63 -3.19 -3.80
C ALA A 181 -2.72 -4.19 -4.20
N MET A 182 -2.86 -4.49 -5.48
CA MET A 182 -3.79 -5.52 -5.97
C MET A 182 -3.38 -6.91 -5.49
N TYR A 183 -2.08 -7.21 -5.49
CA TYR A 183 -1.58 -8.46 -4.92
C TYR A 183 -1.90 -8.55 -3.43
N ASP A 184 -1.61 -7.52 -2.65
CA ASP A 184 -1.96 -7.46 -1.23
C ASP A 184 -3.46 -7.67 -0.98
N LEU A 185 -4.31 -7.04 -1.79
CA LEU A 185 -5.77 -7.16 -1.70
C LEU A 185 -6.27 -8.56 -2.09
N SER A 186 -5.65 -9.20 -3.08
CA SER A 186 -6.01 -10.56 -3.51
C SER A 186 -5.86 -11.59 -2.39
N ARG A 187 -5.08 -11.24 -1.35
CA ARG A 187 -4.86 -12.06 -0.15
C ARG A 187 -5.98 -11.99 0.89
N TYR A 188 -7.03 -11.23 0.61
CA TYR A 188 -8.21 -11.15 1.44
C TYR A 188 -9.27 -12.15 0.96
N GLY A 189 -10.14 -12.60 1.87
CA GLY A 189 -11.34 -13.35 1.49
C GLY A 189 -12.24 -12.54 0.54
N PRO A 190 -12.97 -13.18 -0.41
CA PRO A 190 -13.69 -12.48 -1.48
C PRO A 190 -14.69 -11.43 -0.99
N SER A 191 -15.37 -11.70 0.11
CA SER A 191 -16.32 -10.77 0.71
C SER A 191 -15.63 -9.48 1.17
N ARG A 192 -14.42 -9.58 1.76
CA ARG A 192 -13.65 -8.41 2.20
C ARG A 192 -13.11 -7.61 1.01
N ILE A 193 -12.70 -8.29 -0.06
CA ILE A 193 -12.31 -7.64 -1.31
C ILE A 193 -13.47 -6.82 -1.87
N LYS A 194 -14.68 -7.41 -1.92
CA LYS A 194 -15.88 -6.77 -2.47
C LYS A 194 -16.39 -5.60 -1.60
N ILE A 195 -16.44 -5.79 -0.28
CA ILE A 195 -16.95 -4.77 0.66
C ILE A 195 -16.05 -3.52 0.62
N GLY A 196 -14.74 -3.70 0.48
CA GLY A 196 -13.79 -2.60 0.49
C GLY A 196 -13.40 -2.19 1.90
N THR A 197 -13.19 -0.89 2.11
CA THR A 197 -12.70 -0.35 3.38
C THR A 197 -13.31 1.00 3.71
N VAL A 198 -13.17 1.41 4.95
CA VAL A 198 -13.62 2.73 5.40
C VAL A 198 -12.56 3.76 5.06
N VAL A 199 -12.98 4.89 4.51
CA VAL A 199 -12.12 6.06 4.33
C VAL A 199 -11.78 6.61 5.71
N PRO A 200 -10.50 6.76 6.10
CA PRO A 200 -10.15 7.42 7.36
C PRO A 200 -10.81 8.80 7.41
N SER A 201 -11.35 9.21 8.57
CA SER A 201 -12.08 10.47 8.68
C SER A 201 -11.26 11.68 8.26
N GLU A 202 -9.93 11.59 8.29
CA GLU A 202 -9.03 12.63 7.79
C GLU A 202 -8.92 12.70 6.25
N VAL A 203 -9.32 11.65 5.54
CA VAL A 203 -9.43 11.58 4.06
C VAL A 203 -10.88 11.74 3.60
N ALA A 204 -11.84 11.57 4.51
CA ALA A 204 -13.28 11.53 4.23
C ALA A 204 -13.81 12.93 3.87
N GLY A 205 -13.50 13.37 2.67
CA GLY A 205 -14.19 14.45 1.98
C GLY A 205 -13.60 15.85 2.20
N CYS A 206 -13.83 16.67 1.19
CA CYS A 206 -13.52 18.10 1.18
C CYS A 206 -14.22 18.88 2.29
N GLU A 207 -15.29 18.33 2.85
CA GLU A 207 -16.09 18.94 3.90
C GLU A 207 -15.56 18.66 5.32
N ALA A 208 -14.78 17.60 5.54
CA ALA A 208 -14.33 17.25 6.89
C ALA A 208 -13.43 18.32 7.53
N LEU A 209 -12.54 18.93 6.74
CA LEU A 209 -11.76 20.07 7.22
C LEU A 209 -12.66 21.25 7.57
N VAL A 210 -13.59 21.59 6.69
CA VAL A 210 -14.50 22.74 6.86
C VAL A 210 -15.38 22.56 8.10
N ALA A 211 -15.98 21.38 8.29
CA ALA A 211 -16.76 21.05 9.48
C ALA A 211 -15.91 21.14 10.76
N SER A 212 -14.67 20.67 10.72
CA SER A 212 -13.73 20.79 11.83
C SER A 212 -13.41 22.25 12.17
N LEU A 213 -13.20 23.10 11.17
CA LEU A 213 -12.92 24.53 11.35
C LEU A 213 -14.13 25.31 11.90
N LEU A 214 -15.34 24.89 11.55
CA LEU A 214 -16.58 25.48 12.08
C LEU A 214 -16.91 25.03 13.51
N GLY A 215 -16.11 24.14 14.12
CA GLY A 215 -16.35 23.62 15.46
C GLY A 215 -17.57 22.70 15.55
N GLU A 216 -18.08 22.23 14.41
CA GLU A 216 -19.11 21.19 14.35
C GLU A 216 -18.44 19.89 14.79
N GLY A 217 -18.50 19.60 16.09
CA GLY A 217 -17.83 18.44 16.70
C GLY A 217 -18.16 17.17 15.93
N LYS A 218 -17.18 16.26 15.77
CA LYS A 218 -17.26 14.98 15.02
C LYS A 218 -18.67 14.40 15.10
N GLN A 219 -19.55 14.80 14.18
CA GLN A 219 -20.79 14.07 14.02
C GLN A 219 -20.33 12.67 13.67
N ARG A 220 -20.94 11.67 14.28
CA ARG A 220 -20.69 10.26 13.97
C ARG A 220 -21.27 10.00 12.57
N GLY A 221 -20.74 10.68 11.57
CA GLY A 221 -21.11 10.59 10.18
C GLY A 221 -20.94 9.15 9.75
N GLU A 222 -21.83 8.73 8.84
CA GLU A 222 -21.72 7.44 8.22
C GLU A 222 -20.28 7.25 7.72
N LYS A 223 -19.65 6.17 8.14
CA LYS A 223 -18.29 5.83 7.72
C LYS A 223 -18.32 5.63 6.22
N GLU A 224 -17.83 6.61 5.47
CA GLU A 224 -17.78 6.53 4.01
C GLU A 224 -16.99 5.29 3.61
N MET A 225 -17.65 4.41 2.87
CA MET A 225 -17.05 3.18 2.39
C MET A 225 -16.54 3.38 0.98
N VAL A 226 -15.31 2.93 0.77
CA VAL A 226 -14.64 2.90 -0.51
C VAL A 226 -14.42 1.46 -0.94
N ALA A 227 -14.86 1.16 -2.16
CA ALA A 227 -14.71 -0.12 -2.81
C ALA A 227 -14.08 0.03 -4.19
N LEU A 228 -13.56 -1.07 -4.73
CA LEU A 228 -13.03 -1.09 -6.10
C LEU A 228 -14.15 -0.93 -7.13
N SER A 229 -13.82 -0.34 -8.27
CA SER A 229 -14.69 -0.40 -9.45
C SER A 229 -14.90 -1.86 -9.86
N ARG A 230 -15.99 -2.12 -10.59
CA ARG A 230 -16.31 -3.48 -11.08
C ARG A 230 -15.16 -4.11 -11.85
N GLU A 231 -14.45 -3.31 -12.64
CA GLU A 231 -13.28 -3.73 -13.41
C GLU A 231 -12.14 -4.20 -12.51
N TYR A 232 -11.69 -3.36 -11.57
CA TYR A 232 -10.57 -3.72 -10.68
C TYR A 232 -10.94 -4.81 -9.68
N LEU A 233 -12.22 -4.92 -9.31
CA LEU A 233 -12.73 -6.05 -8.54
C LEU A 233 -12.56 -7.36 -9.31
N TYR A 234 -12.96 -7.40 -10.59
CA TYR A 234 -12.78 -8.57 -11.45
C TYR A 234 -11.30 -8.93 -11.62
N ARG A 235 -10.45 -7.95 -11.95
CA ARG A 235 -9.01 -8.17 -12.09
C ARG A 235 -8.37 -8.71 -10.81
N THR A 236 -8.79 -8.22 -9.64
CA THR A 236 -8.31 -8.72 -8.34
C THR A 236 -8.70 -10.19 -8.12
N PHE A 237 -9.94 -10.57 -8.46
CA PHE A 237 -10.37 -11.97 -8.37
C PHE A 237 -9.66 -12.88 -9.37
N GLN A 238 -9.44 -12.40 -10.60
CA GLN A 238 -8.68 -13.12 -11.61
C GLN A 238 -7.24 -13.36 -11.15
N GLY A 239 -6.57 -12.34 -10.58
CA GLY A 239 -5.23 -12.51 -10.04
C GLY A 239 -5.18 -13.49 -8.85
N ARG A 240 -6.20 -13.48 -8.00
CA ARG A 240 -6.38 -14.46 -6.91
C ARG A 240 -6.53 -15.89 -7.45
N GLU A 241 -7.32 -16.07 -8.51
CA GLU A 241 -7.48 -17.37 -9.17
C GLU A 241 -6.17 -17.86 -9.80
N HIS A 242 -5.44 -16.98 -10.49
CA HIS A 242 -4.12 -17.31 -11.03
C HIS A 242 -3.12 -17.72 -9.95
N ALA A 243 -3.11 -17.02 -8.82
CA ALA A 243 -2.28 -17.36 -7.67
C ALA A 243 -2.58 -18.76 -7.13
N GLN A 244 -3.85 -19.12 -6.99
CA GLN A 244 -4.27 -20.45 -6.55
C GLN A 244 -3.93 -21.53 -7.58
N LYS A 245 -4.16 -21.26 -8.86
CA LYS A 245 -3.80 -22.16 -9.95
C LYS A 245 -2.30 -22.41 -9.99
N TYR A 246 -1.48 -21.39 -9.79
CA TYR A 246 -0.03 -21.53 -9.73
C TYR A 246 0.39 -22.47 -8.60
N MET A 247 -0.18 -22.30 -7.40
CA MET A 247 0.13 -23.19 -6.27
C MET A 247 -0.31 -24.63 -6.52
N ALA A 248 -1.47 -24.85 -7.12
CA ALA A 248 -1.92 -26.19 -7.50
C ALA A 248 -0.92 -26.84 -8.49
N SER A 249 -0.51 -26.10 -9.52
CA SER A 249 0.51 -26.57 -10.47
C SER A 249 1.89 -26.79 -9.84
N PHE A 250 2.28 -25.97 -8.85
CA PHE A 250 3.52 -26.16 -8.11
C PHE A 250 3.50 -27.47 -7.32
N ILE A 251 2.39 -27.76 -6.64
CA ILE A 251 2.22 -29.02 -5.90
C ILE A 251 2.35 -30.21 -6.85
N GLU A 252 1.61 -30.21 -7.96
CA GLU A 252 1.63 -31.29 -8.95
C GLU A 252 3.03 -31.51 -9.55
N LYS A 253 3.76 -30.43 -9.86
CA LYS A 253 5.04 -30.53 -10.57
C LYS A 253 6.25 -30.75 -9.67
N GLU A 254 6.25 -30.14 -8.49
CA GLU A 254 7.45 -30.04 -7.66
C GLU A 254 7.37 -30.87 -6.37
N LEU A 255 6.18 -31.34 -5.99
CA LEU A 255 5.96 -32.07 -4.73
C LEU A 255 5.29 -33.43 -4.95
N GLU A 256 4.25 -33.49 -5.76
CA GLU A 256 3.55 -34.72 -6.10
C GLU A 256 4.49 -35.65 -6.87
N HIS A 257 4.72 -36.84 -6.32
CA HIS A 257 5.65 -37.83 -6.87
C HIS A 257 7.09 -37.32 -7.11
N ARG A 258 7.53 -36.28 -6.37
CA ARG A 258 8.89 -35.74 -6.50
C ARG A 258 9.93 -36.84 -6.28
N LYS A 259 10.85 -36.99 -7.24
CA LYS A 259 11.99 -37.88 -7.10
C LYS A 259 13.07 -37.24 -6.23
N PRO A 260 13.81 -38.02 -5.42
CA PRO A 260 14.98 -37.53 -4.70
C PRO A 260 16.05 -37.03 -5.67
N SER A 261 16.94 -36.18 -5.17
CA SER A 261 18.12 -35.75 -5.92
C SER A 261 18.93 -36.96 -6.41
N PRO A 262 19.54 -36.91 -7.61
CA PRO A 262 20.44 -37.96 -8.07
C PRO A 262 21.59 -38.26 -7.09
N GLU A 263 21.98 -37.26 -6.31
CA GLU A 263 23.03 -37.31 -5.27
C GLU A 263 22.46 -37.52 -3.85
N CYS A 264 21.23 -38.04 -3.74
CA CYS A 264 20.61 -38.32 -2.45
C CYS A 264 21.47 -39.29 -1.61
N THR A 265 21.84 -38.88 -0.39
CA THR A 265 22.63 -39.69 0.55
C THR A 265 22.01 -41.06 0.84
N TYR A 266 20.68 -41.12 0.89
CA TYR A 266 19.91 -42.33 1.18
C TYR A 266 19.59 -43.16 -0.08
N ARG A 267 20.15 -42.82 -1.25
CA ARG A 267 19.83 -43.46 -2.54
C ARG A 267 20.05 -44.98 -2.55
N PHE A 268 21.02 -45.45 -1.75
CA PHE A 268 21.40 -46.86 -1.69
C PHE A 268 20.98 -47.54 -0.38
N ASP A 269 20.01 -46.97 0.36
CA ASP A 269 19.49 -47.63 1.57
C ASP A 269 18.92 -49.02 1.23
N ALA A 270 19.35 -50.02 2.00
CA ALA A 270 19.14 -51.43 1.70
C ALA A 270 17.67 -51.88 1.76
N VAL A 271 16.83 -51.18 2.54
CA VAL A 271 15.42 -51.56 2.75
C VAL A 271 14.49 -50.71 1.91
N TYR A 272 14.59 -49.38 2.02
CA TYR A 272 13.78 -48.43 1.25
C TYR A 272 14.64 -47.26 0.77
N PRO A 273 15.09 -47.28 -0.51
CA PRO A 273 15.88 -46.21 -1.08
C PRO A 273 15.24 -44.83 -0.92
N SER A 274 16.01 -43.87 -0.39
CA SER A 274 15.63 -42.47 -0.23
C SER A 274 14.40 -42.19 0.63
N ARG A 275 13.96 -43.16 1.44
CA ARG A 275 12.73 -43.06 2.24
C ARG A 275 12.65 -41.77 3.08
N PRO A 276 13.69 -41.34 3.82
CA PRO A 276 13.60 -40.13 4.64
C PRO A 276 13.33 -38.85 3.82
N CYS A 277 13.91 -38.74 2.62
CA CYS A 277 13.68 -37.61 1.73
C CYS A 277 12.28 -37.64 1.11
N LEU A 278 11.82 -38.82 0.68
CA LEU A 278 10.49 -39.00 0.11
C LEU A 278 9.39 -38.66 1.13
N ASP A 279 9.52 -39.16 2.37
CA ASP A 279 8.59 -38.84 3.46
C ASP A 279 8.61 -37.34 3.79
N SER A 280 9.79 -36.71 3.74
CA SER A 280 9.93 -35.25 3.94
C SER A 280 9.22 -34.44 2.85
N PHE A 281 9.36 -34.81 1.57
CA PHE A 281 8.63 -34.14 0.47
C PHE A 281 7.12 -34.33 0.60
N TYR A 282 6.67 -35.53 0.95
CA TYR A 282 5.26 -35.79 1.23
C TYR A 282 4.75 -34.94 2.40
N PHE A 283 5.53 -34.78 3.47
CA PHE A 283 5.17 -33.94 4.59
C PHE A 283 5.08 -32.46 4.21
N ILE A 284 6.03 -31.94 3.42
CA ILE A 284 5.97 -30.57 2.87
C ILE A 284 4.70 -30.40 2.05
N MET A 285 4.40 -31.34 1.14
CA MET A 285 3.18 -31.34 0.34
C MET A 285 1.93 -31.28 1.20
N LEU A 286 1.82 -32.13 2.23
CA LEU A 286 0.68 -32.10 3.16
C LEU A 286 0.54 -30.76 3.87
N ASN A 287 1.64 -30.13 4.30
CA ASN A 287 1.55 -28.83 4.95
C ASN A 287 1.19 -27.72 3.98
N VAL A 288 1.70 -27.74 2.75
CA VAL A 288 1.31 -26.80 1.69
C VAL A 288 -0.18 -26.93 1.37
N LEU A 289 -0.70 -28.17 1.27
CA LEU A 289 -2.12 -28.45 1.07
C LEU A 289 -2.98 -28.00 2.27
N ARG A 290 -2.54 -28.30 3.50
CA ARG A 290 -3.23 -27.93 4.74
C ARG A 290 -3.18 -26.43 5.03
N ALA A 291 -2.17 -25.73 4.53
CA ALA A 291 -2.05 -24.29 4.70
C ALA A 291 -3.16 -23.53 3.96
N VAL A 292 -3.94 -24.18 3.07
CA VAL A 292 -5.05 -23.62 2.24
C VAL A 292 -4.78 -22.16 1.84
N GLY A 293 -3.53 -21.91 1.43
CA GLY A 293 -3.03 -20.62 0.99
C GLY A 293 -2.91 -19.52 2.05
N GLY A 294 -2.67 -19.78 3.34
CA GLY A 294 -2.38 -18.72 4.33
C GLY A 294 -3.58 -18.17 5.12
N ILE A 295 -4.73 -18.85 5.08
CA ILE A 295 -5.97 -18.44 5.77
C ILE A 295 -5.77 -18.21 7.27
N ALA A 296 -5.01 -19.09 7.94
CA ALA A 296 -4.75 -18.99 9.38
C ALA A 296 -3.88 -17.77 9.77
N ALA A 297 -3.19 -17.15 8.80
CA ALA A 297 -2.30 -16.02 9.00
C ALA A 297 -2.81 -14.72 8.38
N GLY A 298 -4.08 -14.67 7.92
CA GLY A 298 -4.64 -13.48 7.26
C GLY A 298 -4.00 -13.15 5.91
N ARG A 299 -3.44 -14.17 5.24
CA ARG A 299 -2.82 -14.08 3.91
C ARG A 299 -3.47 -15.10 2.99
N ASP A 300 -4.79 -15.06 2.85
CA ASP A 300 -5.59 -16.05 2.12
C ASP A 300 -5.10 -16.17 0.67
N ALA A 301 -5.08 -17.38 0.12
CA ALA A 301 -4.63 -17.64 -1.24
C ALA A 301 -3.24 -17.08 -1.63
N ASP A 302 -2.32 -16.85 -0.67
CA ASP A 302 -1.02 -16.22 -0.91
C ASP A 302 0.07 -17.23 -1.37
N PRO A 303 0.52 -17.16 -2.64
CA PRO A 303 1.53 -18.07 -3.17
C PRO A 303 2.93 -17.79 -2.60
N LEU A 304 3.34 -16.53 -2.40
CA LEU A 304 4.68 -16.20 -1.91
C LEU A 304 4.85 -16.60 -0.46
N PHE A 305 3.82 -16.36 0.37
CA PHE A 305 3.83 -16.84 1.74
C PHE A 305 3.88 -18.36 1.79
N THR A 306 3.04 -19.05 1.01
CA THR A 306 2.99 -20.52 0.98
C THR A 306 4.32 -21.13 0.54
N LEU A 307 4.94 -20.59 -0.51
CA LEU A 307 6.27 -21.00 -0.97
C LEU A 307 7.34 -20.71 0.10
N GLY A 308 7.27 -19.55 0.77
CA GLY A 308 8.14 -19.22 1.89
C GLY A 308 8.06 -20.24 3.02
N GLN A 309 6.86 -20.61 3.43
CA GLN A 309 6.63 -21.64 4.45
C GLN A 309 7.20 -23.00 4.02
N ALA A 310 7.04 -23.40 2.75
CA ALA A 310 7.63 -24.63 2.23
C ALA A 310 9.17 -24.63 2.33
N GLY A 311 9.82 -23.48 2.09
CA GLY A 311 11.25 -23.30 2.29
C GLY A 311 11.67 -23.31 3.77
N GLU A 312 10.91 -22.67 4.65
CA GLU A 312 11.21 -22.61 6.09
C GLU A 312 11.15 -24.00 6.75
N MET A 313 10.22 -24.88 6.32
CA MET A 313 10.10 -26.26 6.81
C MET A 313 11.40 -27.07 6.68
N LEU A 314 12.30 -26.69 5.76
CA LEU A 314 13.60 -27.32 5.58
C LEU A 314 14.55 -27.12 6.76
N THR A 315 14.28 -26.12 7.59
CA THR A 315 15.13 -25.70 8.71
C THR A 315 14.44 -25.77 10.07
N ARG A 316 13.11 -25.89 10.12
CA ARG A 316 12.38 -26.00 11.40
C ARG A 316 12.65 -27.33 12.10
N MET A 317 12.55 -27.33 13.42
CA MET A 317 12.73 -28.51 14.28
C MET A 317 11.48 -28.86 15.09
N ASP A 318 10.32 -28.33 14.74
CA ASP A 318 9.07 -28.44 15.50
C ASP A 318 8.19 -29.65 15.10
N PHE A 319 8.70 -30.57 14.29
CA PHE A 319 7.93 -31.75 13.88
C PHE A 319 7.91 -32.79 15.00
N SER A 320 6.75 -33.40 15.23
CA SER A 320 6.57 -34.49 16.20
C SER A 320 6.44 -35.81 15.45
N GLU A 321 7.27 -36.80 15.79
CA GLU A 321 7.24 -38.14 15.17
C GLU A 321 5.86 -38.83 15.29
N ASP A 322 5.10 -38.53 16.34
CA ASP A 322 3.83 -39.21 16.67
C ASP A 322 2.55 -38.47 16.24
N GLY A 323 2.63 -37.49 15.34
CA GLY A 323 1.42 -36.81 14.83
C GLY A 323 0.59 -36.07 15.89
N GLY A 324 1.23 -35.60 16.97
CA GLY A 324 0.65 -34.65 17.93
C GLY A 324 -0.05 -35.23 19.16
N ARG A 325 0.19 -36.50 19.56
CA ARG A 325 -0.43 -37.10 20.76
C ARG A 325 0.52 -37.42 21.94
N GLY A 326 1.71 -36.84 22.01
CA GLY A 326 2.59 -37.06 23.17
C GLY A 326 3.82 -36.16 23.21
N ARG A 327 4.52 -36.16 24.35
CA ARG A 327 5.84 -35.53 24.62
C ARG A 327 6.96 -36.16 23.75
N GLY A 328 6.78 -36.21 22.44
CA GLY A 328 7.76 -36.68 21.49
C GLY A 328 8.92 -35.69 21.35
N ARG A 329 10.09 -36.19 20.95
CA ARG A 329 11.27 -35.36 20.69
C ARG A 329 10.99 -34.51 19.44
N GLN A 330 11.07 -33.20 19.58
CA GLN A 330 11.00 -32.27 18.46
C GLN A 330 12.16 -32.55 17.48
N CYS A 331 11.84 -32.83 16.22
CA CYS A 331 12.81 -33.17 15.18
C CYS A 331 12.59 -32.33 13.92
N GLY A 332 13.65 -32.12 13.14
CA GLY A 332 13.57 -31.55 11.80
C GLY A 332 13.13 -32.59 10.77
N LEU A 333 12.88 -32.16 9.53
CA LEU A 333 12.67 -33.09 8.42
C LEU A 333 13.91 -33.99 8.24
N GLY A 334 13.70 -35.29 8.05
CA GLY A 334 14.75 -36.29 7.80
C GLY A 334 15.44 -36.18 6.44
N MET A 335 15.37 -35.00 5.80
CA MET A 335 15.85 -34.81 4.45
C MET A 335 17.36 -34.55 4.40
N CYS A 336 18.04 -35.26 3.49
CA CYS A 336 19.48 -35.10 3.27
C CYS A 336 19.81 -33.71 2.69
N VAL A 337 21.09 -33.34 2.77
CA VAL A 337 21.58 -32.01 2.38
C VAL A 337 21.34 -31.72 0.90
N GLU A 338 21.56 -32.69 0.01
CA GLU A 338 21.43 -32.46 -1.44
C GLU A 338 19.96 -32.30 -1.88
N CYS A 339 19.06 -33.15 -1.40
CA CYS A 339 17.61 -32.96 -1.62
C CYS A 339 17.12 -31.62 -1.06
N ARG A 340 17.68 -31.17 0.08
CA ARG A 340 17.36 -29.87 0.69
C ARG A 340 17.76 -28.69 -0.19
N LYS A 341 19.02 -28.65 -0.62
CA LYS A 341 19.55 -27.59 -1.49
C LYS A 341 18.76 -27.48 -2.79
N GLU A 342 18.47 -28.62 -3.42
CA GLU A 342 17.74 -28.67 -4.68
C GLU A 342 16.32 -28.11 -4.53
N PHE A 343 15.60 -28.53 -3.49
CA PHE A 343 14.24 -28.05 -3.25
C PHE A 343 14.20 -26.58 -2.82
N GLU A 344 15.17 -26.12 -2.02
CA GLU A 344 15.30 -24.70 -1.70
C GLU A 344 15.49 -23.85 -2.96
N ALA A 345 16.27 -24.35 -3.93
CA ALA A 345 16.44 -23.68 -5.21
C ALA A 345 15.16 -23.64 -6.05
N VAL A 346 14.37 -24.72 -6.03
CA VAL A 346 13.03 -24.76 -6.65
C VAL A 346 12.12 -23.69 -6.04
N VAL A 347 12.01 -23.65 -4.71
CA VAL A 347 11.17 -22.67 -4.00
C VAL A 347 11.59 -21.24 -4.33
N ARG A 348 12.89 -20.95 -4.32
CA ARG A 348 13.42 -19.61 -4.64
C ARG A 348 13.07 -19.17 -6.06
N ARG A 349 13.22 -20.07 -7.04
CA ARG A 349 12.85 -19.81 -8.44
C ARG A 349 11.34 -19.58 -8.58
N ALA A 350 10.52 -20.42 -7.93
CA ALA A 350 9.08 -20.28 -7.96
C ALA A 350 8.61 -18.93 -7.40
N ARG A 351 9.21 -18.45 -6.29
CA ARG A 351 8.88 -17.12 -5.74
C ARG A 351 9.22 -15.98 -6.71
N GLN A 352 10.37 -16.05 -7.38
CA GLN A 352 10.76 -15.05 -8.40
C GLN A 352 9.81 -15.08 -9.59
N GLU A 353 9.44 -16.28 -10.06
CA GLU A 353 8.48 -16.46 -11.13
C GLU A 353 7.12 -15.87 -10.76
N VAL A 354 6.56 -16.21 -9.59
CA VAL A 354 5.31 -15.64 -9.07
C VAL A 354 5.35 -14.11 -9.09
N TRP A 355 6.40 -13.50 -8.53
CA TRP A 355 6.54 -12.04 -8.50
C TRP A 355 6.51 -11.43 -9.91
N SER A 356 7.23 -12.05 -10.85
CA SER A 356 7.28 -11.59 -12.25
C SER A 356 5.94 -11.73 -13.00
N LEU A 357 5.10 -12.68 -12.59
CA LEU A 357 3.80 -12.94 -13.20
C LEU A 357 2.69 -12.03 -12.67
N LEU A 358 2.85 -11.38 -11.51
CA LEU A 358 1.82 -10.56 -10.88
C LEU A 358 1.21 -9.51 -11.82
N PRO A 359 1.98 -8.68 -12.57
CA PRO A 359 1.38 -7.69 -13.47
C PRO A 359 0.46 -8.33 -14.50
N ARG A 360 0.85 -9.48 -15.06
CA ARG A 360 0.03 -10.24 -16.02
C ARG A 360 -1.24 -10.81 -15.38
N TRP A 361 -1.13 -11.36 -14.17
CA TRP A 361 -2.27 -11.94 -13.45
C TRP A 361 -3.37 -10.93 -13.13
N PHE A 362 -3.00 -9.66 -12.92
CA PHE A 362 -3.94 -8.57 -12.69
C PHE A 362 -4.30 -7.77 -13.97
N GLY A 363 -3.82 -8.21 -15.14
CA GLY A 363 -4.10 -7.55 -16.42
C GLY A 363 -3.50 -6.15 -16.55
N LEU A 364 -2.35 -5.89 -15.93
CA LEU A 364 -1.67 -4.58 -15.87
C LEU A 364 -0.55 -4.44 -16.91
N GLN A 365 -0.49 -5.34 -17.90
CA GLN A 365 0.51 -5.33 -18.98
C GLN A 365 -0.05 -4.76 -20.28
#